data_AF-A0A6L4YTY4-F1
#
_entry.id   AF-A0A6L4YTY4-F1
#
_cell.length_a   1.000
_cell.length_b   1.000
_cell.length_c   1.000
_cell.angle_alpha   90.00
_cell.angle_beta   90.00
_cell.angle_gamma   90.00
#
_symmetry.space_group_name_H-M   'P 1'
#
loop_
_entity.id
_entity.type
_entity.pdbx_description
1 polymer ?
#
loop_
_entity_poly.entity_id
_entity_poly.type
_entity_poly.pdbx_seq_one_letter_code
_entity_poly.pdbx_strand_id
1 'polypeptide(L)'
;MDLKPGDKVRFLNEKGGGIVTGILSNTMVNVAIEEGFVVPVQVKDLIVIEPKGAADRFFDRQVKVNLPEKAAAVPEKAKEPAPVPETSNDDRISYLYRQSGIRAIEGIYMAFAPHDQKWLISGNLDIFLVNNTGYDALFSFSLMEEEKGYAGVDYDVIPPYSKLLLETISREDIEGWSDGVMQVIFHKNEISPILSPLHAAFKIKPVRFYKETSYQDFPLIGLKAVLINLGDLAGQVIISSTETFAKSGIDPAAKQKLTALTPEAVIDIHKTAPFEAEVDLHISALRQDYTEMPQNEILIYQLEYFSRMLESAIAHNYTKVTFIHGIGNGTLKTAIKTRLAEYDHLEIRNAPFAKFGYGAVEVVISQKGS
;
A
#
# COMPACT_ATOMS: atom_id res chain seq x y z
N MET A 1 4.76 22.26 -30.68
CA MET A 1 4.58 21.71 -29.32
C MET A 1 5.35 22.63 -28.39
N ASP A 2 4.64 23.37 -27.55
CA ASP A 2 5.26 24.31 -26.62
C ASP A 2 5.58 23.57 -25.32
N LEU A 3 6.80 23.01 -25.24
CA LEU A 3 7.32 22.39 -24.02
C LEU A 3 7.67 23.47 -23.00
N LYS A 4 7.26 23.29 -21.74
CA LYS A 4 7.58 24.19 -20.63
C LYS A 4 8.47 23.49 -19.61
N PRO A 5 9.32 24.25 -18.87
CA PRO A 5 10.02 23.70 -17.72
C PRO A 5 9.01 23.15 -16.70
N GLY A 6 9.16 21.89 -16.31
CA GLY A 6 8.23 21.13 -15.47
C GLY A 6 7.50 20.00 -16.18
N ASP A 7 7.46 19.99 -17.52
CA ASP A 7 6.76 18.94 -18.27
C ASP A 7 7.47 17.59 -18.13
N LYS A 8 6.71 16.54 -17.79
CA LYS A 8 7.18 15.15 -17.86
C LYS A 8 7.16 14.70 -19.32
N VAL A 9 8.32 14.26 -19.82
CA VAL A 9 8.51 13.87 -21.22
C VAL A 9 9.07 12.47 -21.32
N ARG A 10 8.62 11.71 -22.31
CA ARG A 10 9.17 10.40 -22.68
C ARG A 10 10.03 10.55 -23.93
N PHE A 11 11.17 9.85 -23.98
CA PHE A 11 11.98 9.79 -25.20
C PHE A 11 11.29 8.91 -26.24
N LEU A 12 11.26 9.38 -27.50
CA LEU A 12 10.63 8.66 -28.61
C LEU A 12 11.46 7.44 -29.05
N ASN A 13 12.80 7.58 -29.04
CA ASN A 13 13.73 6.63 -29.62
C ASN A 13 14.49 5.78 -28.58
N GLU A 14 14.27 6.02 -27.28
CA GLU A 14 15.00 5.38 -26.18
C GLU A 14 14.04 4.95 -25.06
N LYS A 15 14.43 3.93 -24.29
CA LYS A 15 13.70 3.53 -23.08
C LYS A 15 14.07 4.48 -21.94
N GLY A 16 13.17 5.41 -21.64
CA GLY A 16 13.31 6.33 -20.52
C GLY A 16 12.44 7.57 -20.68
N GLY A 17 12.50 8.43 -19.68
CA GLY A 17 11.84 9.73 -19.67
C GLY A 17 12.49 10.63 -18.63
N GLY A 18 11.97 11.84 -18.50
CA GLY A 18 12.46 12.79 -17.53
C GLY A 18 11.61 14.05 -17.46
N ILE A 19 12.08 15.02 -16.68
CA ILE A 19 11.40 16.30 -16.48
C ILE A 19 12.16 17.40 -17.20
N VAL A 20 11.46 18.23 -17.98
CA VAL A 20 12.09 19.39 -18.62
C VAL A 20 12.54 20.38 -17.55
N THR A 21 13.85 20.61 -17.42
CA THR A 21 14.42 21.52 -16.42
C THR A 21 14.70 22.92 -16.99
N GLY A 22 14.78 23.05 -18.31
CA GLY A 22 14.99 24.34 -18.96
C GLY A 22 14.98 24.26 -20.47
N ILE A 23 14.65 25.37 -21.13
CA ILE A 23 14.63 25.48 -22.59
C ILE A 23 15.94 26.14 -23.03
N LEU A 24 16.74 25.43 -23.84
CA LEU A 24 17.99 25.96 -24.39
C LEU A 24 17.74 26.73 -25.70
N SER A 25 16.82 26.24 -26.52
CA SER A 25 16.42 26.86 -27.80
C SER A 25 15.08 26.30 -28.29
N ASN A 26 14.55 26.85 -29.38
CA ASN A 26 13.28 26.39 -29.97
C ASN A 26 13.30 24.92 -30.44
N THR A 27 14.48 24.29 -30.52
CA THR A 27 14.67 22.92 -31.00
C THR A 27 15.32 21.99 -29.96
N MET A 28 15.72 22.50 -28.80
CA MET A 28 16.48 21.75 -27.80
C MET A 28 16.09 22.15 -26.37
N VAL A 29 15.85 21.16 -25.51
CA VAL A 29 15.47 21.31 -24.10
C VAL A 29 16.33 20.44 -23.20
N ASN A 30 16.54 20.86 -21.96
CA ASN A 30 17.21 20.08 -20.92
C ASN A 30 16.20 19.18 -20.22
N VAL A 31 16.47 17.88 -20.18
CA VAL A 31 15.63 16.89 -19.51
C VAL A 31 16.43 16.23 -18.39
N ALA A 32 15.91 16.28 -17.17
CA ALA A 32 16.45 15.56 -16.02
C ALA A 32 15.89 14.14 -16.00
N ILE A 33 16.75 13.13 -16.14
CA ILE A 33 16.38 11.71 -16.05
C ILE A 33 16.32 11.26 -14.59
N GLU A 34 15.67 10.11 -14.32
CA GLU A 34 15.48 9.57 -12.95
C GLU A 34 16.79 9.34 -12.18
N GLU A 35 17.91 9.14 -12.89
CA GLU A 35 19.26 9.00 -12.32
C GLU A 35 19.89 10.34 -11.87
N GLY A 36 19.16 11.46 -11.99
CA GLY A 36 19.59 12.78 -11.51
C GLY A 36 20.51 13.56 -12.45
N PHE A 37 20.77 13.05 -13.66
CA PHE A 37 21.56 13.73 -14.69
C PHE A 37 20.67 14.59 -15.59
N VAL A 38 21.19 15.74 -16.03
CA VAL A 38 20.51 16.64 -16.99
C VAL A 38 21.11 16.44 -18.37
N VAL A 39 20.29 16.01 -19.33
CA VAL A 39 20.73 15.73 -20.71
C VAL A 39 20.02 16.67 -21.68
N PRO A 40 20.73 17.30 -22.63
CA PRO A 40 20.11 18.11 -23.68
C PRO A 40 19.52 17.22 -24.78
N VAL A 41 18.21 17.33 -25.03
CA VAL A 41 17.47 16.50 -25.98
C VAL A 41 16.65 17.37 -26.94
N GLN A 42 16.47 16.91 -28.19
CA GLN A 42 15.69 17.65 -29.18
C GLN A 42 14.19 17.52 -28.91
N VAL A 43 13.45 18.62 -29.10
CA VAL A 43 11.99 18.69 -28.89
C VAL A 43 11.24 17.63 -29.70
N LYS A 44 11.74 17.29 -30.90
CA LYS A 44 11.13 16.30 -31.81
C LYS A 44 11.23 14.85 -31.31
N ASP A 45 12.18 14.59 -30.42
CA ASP A 45 12.47 13.26 -29.87
C ASP A 45 11.78 13.07 -28.50
N LEU A 46 10.88 13.99 -28.13
CA LEU A 46 10.16 14.02 -26.86
C LEU A 46 8.65 13.97 -27.08
N ILE A 47 7.97 13.19 -26.25
CA ILE A 47 6.51 13.17 -26.14
C ILE A 47 6.15 13.65 -24.73
N VAL A 48 5.30 14.68 -24.63
CA VAL A 48 4.73 15.10 -23.33
C VAL A 48 3.83 14.01 -22.80
N ILE A 49 4.13 13.53 -21.60
CA ILE A 49 3.21 12.71 -20.83
C ILE A 49 2.31 13.70 -20.08
N GLU A 50 1.14 14.01 -20.64
CA GLU A 50 0.13 14.75 -19.89
C GLU A 50 -0.39 13.86 -18.75
N PRO A 51 -0.25 14.29 -17.49
CA PRO A 51 -0.77 13.53 -16.37
C PRO A 51 -2.30 13.67 -16.36
N LYS A 52 -2.99 12.61 -16.79
CA LYS A 52 -4.45 12.54 -16.71
C LYS A 52 -4.84 12.00 -15.33
N GLY A 53 -5.21 12.89 -14.43
CA GLY A 53 -5.95 12.54 -13.21
C GLY A 53 -5.65 13.41 -11.99
N ALA A 54 -6.64 13.55 -11.11
CA ALA A 54 -6.52 14.25 -9.83
C ALA A 54 -5.57 13.53 -8.84
N ALA A 55 -5.25 12.25 -9.11
CA ALA A 55 -4.30 11.44 -8.36
C ALA A 55 -2.85 11.98 -8.38
N ASP A 56 -2.47 12.78 -9.37
CA ASP A 56 -1.11 13.34 -9.46
C ASP A 56 -0.81 14.43 -8.41
N ARG A 57 -1.84 15.01 -7.78
CA ARG A 57 -1.67 15.92 -6.63
C ARG A 57 -1.01 15.23 -5.42
N PHE A 58 -1.03 13.90 -5.38
CA PHE A 58 -0.42 13.11 -4.29
C PHE A 58 1.04 12.75 -4.55
N PHE A 59 1.50 12.70 -5.81
CA PHE A 59 2.84 12.23 -6.17
C PHE A 59 3.89 13.36 -6.28
N ASP A 60 3.47 14.61 -6.45
CA ASP A 60 4.38 15.76 -6.66
C ASP A 60 4.81 16.50 -5.37
N ARG A 61 4.59 15.90 -4.20
CA ARG A 61 4.90 16.58 -2.93
C ARG A 61 6.39 16.50 -2.59
N GLN A 62 7.10 17.62 -2.68
CA GLN A 62 8.33 17.82 -1.93
C GLN A 62 8.00 17.85 -0.42
N VAL A 63 8.23 16.74 0.26
CA VAL A 63 8.16 16.65 1.71
C VAL A 63 9.34 17.44 2.28
N LYS A 64 9.11 18.70 2.66
CA LYS A 64 10.05 19.44 3.52
C LYS A 64 9.97 18.86 4.93
N VAL A 65 10.88 17.94 5.24
CA VAL A 65 11.12 17.49 6.61
C VAL A 65 11.82 18.63 7.35
N ASN A 66 11.08 19.37 8.18
CA ASN A 66 11.68 20.32 9.11
C ASN A 66 12.29 19.55 10.29
N LEU A 67 13.63 19.53 10.37
CA LEU A 67 14.35 19.29 11.62
C LEU A 67 14.18 20.52 12.53
N PRO A 68 14.16 20.35 13.87
CA PRO A 68 13.70 21.38 14.78
C PRO A 68 14.76 22.48 14.95
N GLU A 69 14.38 23.73 14.72
CA GLU A 69 15.04 24.86 15.37
C GLU A 69 14.04 25.93 15.81
N LYS A 70 14.49 26.68 16.82
CA LYS A 70 13.76 27.43 17.86
C LYS A 70 12.60 28.33 17.43
N ALA A 71 11.64 28.40 18.35
CA ALA A 71 10.51 29.30 18.40
C ALA A 71 10.85 30.79 18.22
N ALA A 72 10.08 31.47 17.38
CA ALA A 72 9.84 32.90 17.45
C ALA A 72 8.39 33.22 17.00
N ALA A 73 7.84 34.27 17.61
CA ALA A 73 6.42 34.53 17.80
C ALA A 73 5.61 34.93 16.55
N VAL A 74 4.31 34.64 16.61
CA VAL A 74 3.26 34.96 15.65
C VAL A 74 2.77 36.41 15.83
N PRO A 75 2.46 37.13 14.74
CA PRO A 75 1.43 38.16 14.76
C PRO A 75 0.19 37.74 13.96
N GLU A 76 -0.95 37.92 14.61
CA GLU A 76 -2.32 37.73 14.18
C GLU A 76 -2.72 38.73 13.08
N LYS A 77 -3.36 38.29 11.98
CA LYS A 77 -4.26 39.15 11.19
C LYS A 77 -5.24 38.41 10.28
N ALA A 78 -6.51 38.80 10.51
CA ALA A 78 -7.64 38.99 9.59
C ALA A 78 -8.14 37.85 8.69
N LYS A 79 -9.44 37.56 8.86
CA LYS A 79 -10.28 36.70 8.02
C LYS A 79 -10.36 37.21 6.58
N GLU A 80 -9.87 36.41 5.63
CA GLU A 80 -10.23 36.50 4.22
C GLU A 80 -11.29 35.43 3.87
N PRO A 81 -12.23 35.74 2.95
CA PRO A 81 -13.28 34.82 2.53
C PRO A 81 -12.69 33.63 1.75
N ALA A 82 -13.28 32.45 1.93
CA ALA A 82 -12.80 31.18 1.40
C ALA A 82 -12.59 31.22 -0.12
N PRO A 83 -11.43 30.74 -0.64
CA PRO A 83 -11.18 30.65 -2.06
C PRO A 83 -12.08 29.57 -2.68
N VAL A 84 -12.73 29.91 -3.80
CA VAL A 84 -13.41 28.95 -4.66
C VAL A 84 -12.34 28.04 -5.26
N PRO A 85 -12.41 26.71 -5.13
CA PRO A 85 -11.33 25.86 -5.62
C PRO A 85 -11.26 25.93 -7.14
N GLU A 86 -10.02 25.97 -7.63
CA GLU A 86 -9.66 25.91 -9.05
C GLU A 86 -10.31 24.68 -9.70
N THR A 87 -10.93 24.90 -10.85
CA THR A 87 -11.63 23.91 -11.67
C THR A 87 -10.82 22.61 -11.80
N SER A 88 -11.39 21.49 -11.35
CA SER A 88 -10.83 20.17 -11.60
C SER A 88 -10.73 19.91 -13.10
N ASN A 89 -9.57 19.44 -13.58
CA ASN A 89 -9.33 19.05 -14.98
C ASN A 89 -10.08 17.76 -15.42
N ASP A 90 -11.04 17.28 -14.63
CA ASP A 90 -11.93 16.15 -14.99
C ASP A 90 -13.34 16.70 -15.23
N ASP A 91 -13.83 16.55 -16.47
CA ASP A 91 -15.14 17.00 -16.93
C ASP A 91 -16.31 16.31 -16.20
N ARG A 92 -16.04 15.19 -15.49
CA ARG A 92 -17.05 14.48 -14.68
C ARG A 92 -17.33 15.13 -13.34
N ILE A 93 -16.45 16.03 -12.87
CA ILE A 93 -16.54 16.63 -11.54
C ILE A 93 -17.20 18.01 -11.62
N SER A 94 -18.16 18.25 -10.72
CA SER A 94 -18.81 19.56 -10.57
C SER A 94 -19.07 19.90 -9.11
N TYR A 95 -18.99 21.17 -8.74
CA TYR A 95 -19.17 21.60 -7.34
C TYR A 95 -20.64 21.61 -6.92
N LEU A 96 -20.88 21.34 -5.63
CA LEU A 96 -22.22 21.33 -5.04
C LEU A 96 -22.74 22.75 -4.83
N TYR A 97 -24.06 22.88 -4.93
CA TYR A 97 -24.74 24.12 -4.63
C TYR A 97 -24.89 24.29 -3.12
N ARG A 98 -24.13 25.22 -2.52
CA ARG A 98 -24.21 25.56 -1.09
C ARG A 98 -24.74 26.97 -0.87
N GLN A 99 -26.05 27.13 -0.94
CA GLN A 99 -26.70 28.29 -0.35
C GLN A 99 -26.71 28.17 1.18
N SER A 100 -26.46 29.30 1.85
CA SER A 100 -26.59 29.44 3.31
C SER A 100 -27.99 29.03 3.74
N GLY A 101 -28.15 27.85 4.35
CA GLY A 101 -29.44 27.34 4.83
C GLY A 101 -29.83 25.93 4.35
N ILE A 102 -29.12 25.34 3.38
CA ILE A 102 -29.34 23.95 2.97
C ILE A 102 -28.90 23.02 4.11
N ARG A 103 -29.86 22.32 4.73
CA ARG A 103 -29.63 21.34 5.80
C ARG A 103 -29.46 19.95 5.20
N ALA A 104 -28.31 19.68 4.60
CA ALA A 104 -27.89 18.31 4.29
C ALA A 104 -26.82 17.89 5.31
N ILE A 105 -26.93 16.66 5.82
CA ILE A 105 -25.91 16.10 6.72
C ILE A 105 -24.59 15.99 5.93
N GLU A 106 -23.46 16.28 6.58
CA GLU A 106 -22.17 16.09 5.94
C GLU A 106 -21.90 14.59 5.81
N GLY A 107 -21.55 14.14 4.60
CA GLY A 107 -21.40 12.72 4.31
C GLY A 107 -21.18 12.45 2.82
N ILE A 108 -21.10 11.16 2.50
CA ILE A 108 -21.02 10.66 1.13
C ILE A 108 -22.37 10.10 0.71
N TYR A 109 -22.85 10.53 -0.45
CA TYR A 109 -24.14 10.10 -1.00
C TYR A 109 -23.97 9.55 -2.40
N MET A 110 -24.80 8.57 -2.75
CA MET A 110 -24.99 8.15 -4.14
C MET A 110 -26.37 8.62 -4.60
N ALA A 111 -26.42 9.23 -5.78
CA ALA A 111 -27.65 9.79 -6.34
C ALA A 111 -27.88 9.26 -7.75
N PHE A 112 -29.02 8.60 -7.95
CA PHE A 112 -29.48 8.15 -9.26
C PHE A 112 -30.51 9.15 -9.77
N ALA A 113 -30.08 10.04 -10.66
CA ALA A 113 -30.90 11.11 -11.20
C ALA A 113 -31.33 10.77 -12.63
N PRO A 114 -32.61 10.93 -13.00
CA PRO A 114 -33.03 10.86 -14.39
C PRO A 114 -32.28 11.89 -15.23
N HIS A 115 -31.69 11.45 -16.34
CA HIS A 115 -30.96 12.32 -17.26
C HIS A 115 -31.85 13.48 -17.75
N ASP A 116 -33.14 13.18 -18.01
CA ASP A 116 -34.19 14.18 -18.21
C ASP A 116 -35.12 14.25 -16.99
N GLN A 117 -35.06 15.36 -16.26
CA GLN A 117 -35.85 15.62 -15.06
C GLN A 117 -37.36 15.75 -15.30
N LYS A 118 -37.81 15.87 -16.56
CA LYS A 118 -39.24 15.80 -16.90
C LYS A 118 -39.79 14.38 -16.82
N TRP A 119 -38.94 13.37 -16.98
CA TRP A 119 -39.32 11.98 -17.12
C TRP A 119 -38.66 11.13 -16.04
N LEU A 120 -39.26 11.09 -14.85
CA LEU A 120 -38.59 10.49 -13.69
C LEU A 120 -38.44 8.96 -13.78
N ILE A 121 -39.40 8.29 -14.42
CA ILE A 121 -39.47 6.81 -14.48
C ILE A 121 -39.10 6.22 -15.84
N SER A 122 -38.68 7.04 -16.81
CA SER A 122 -38.23 6.60 -18.13
C SER A 122 -36.91 7.28 -18.53
N GLY A 123 -36.32 6.87 -19.64
CA GLY A 123 -35.01 7.39 -20.09
C GLY A 123 -33.83 6.89 -19.25
N ASN A 124 -32.65 7.46 -19.49
CA ASN A 124 -31.41 7.08 -18.82
C ASN A 124 -31.33 7.66 -17.40
N LEU A 125 -30.47 7.06 -16.58
CA LEU A 125 -30.14 7.53 -15.24
C LEU A 125 -28.66 7.91 -15.17
N ASP A 126 -28.39 9.10 -14.67
CA ASP A 126 -27.07 9.57 -14.29
C ASP A 126 -26.80 9.16 -12.84
N ILE A 127 -25.67 8.52 -12.60
CA ILE A 127 -25.26 8.06 -11.28
C ILE A 127 -24.16 8.99 -10.78
N PHE A 128 -24.46 9.75 -9.72
CA PHE A 128 -23.52 10.66 -9.11
C PHE A 128 -23.02 10.11 -7.77
N LEU A 129 -21.70 10.20 -7.56
CA LEU A 129 -21.10 10.14 -6.23
C LEU A 129 -20.93 11.56 -5.70
N VAL A 130 -21.51 11.85 -4.54
CA VAL A 130 -21.60 13.19 -3.98
C VAL A 130 -20.81 13.24 -2.69
N ASN A 131 -19.77 14.08 -2.67
CA ASN A 131 -18.98 14.38 -1.48
C ASN A 131 -19.48 15.68 -0.85
N ASN A 132 -20.35 15.57 0.16
CA ASN A 132 -20.79 16.72 0.95
C ASN A 132 -19.94 16.86 2.23
N THR A 133 -18.61 16.75 2.10
CA THR A 133 -17.68 16.91 3.23
C THR A 133 -16.59 17.92 2.92
N GLY A 134 -15.91 18.37 3.96
CA GLY A 134 -14.74 19.26 3.86
C GLY A 134 -13.42 18.56 3.54
N TYR A 135 -13.45 17.33 3.05
CA TYR A 135 -12.29 16.46 2.80
C TYR A 135 -12.22 16.04 1.34
N ASP A 136 -11.02 15.83 0.82
CA ASP A 136 -10.84 15.04 -0.39
C ASP A 136 -11.25 13.59 -0.08
N ALA A 137 -12.11 13.03 -0.93
CA ALA A 137 -12.64 11.68 -0.75
C ALA A 137 -12.02 10.76 -1.82
N LEU A 138 -11.03 9.96 -1.41
CA LEU A 138 -10.45 8.93 -2.27
C LEU A 138 -11.36 7.71 -2.21
N PHE A 139 -11.94 7.31 -3.33
CA PHE A 139 -12.92 6.24 -3.35
C PHE A 139 -12.51 5.06 -4.24
N SER A 140 -13.08 3.90 -3.91
CA SER A 140 -13.11 2.71 -4.74
C SER A 140 -14.54 2.20 -4.77
N PHE A 141 -15.07 1.97 -5.96
CA PHE A 141 -16.45 1.55 -6.17
C PHE A 141 -16.50 0.22 -6.93
N SER A 142 -17.27 -0.72 -6.39
CA SER A 142 -17.46 -2.05 -6.98
C SER A 142 -18.92 -2.48 -6.94
N LEU A 143 -19.35 -3.22 -7.96
CA LEU A 143 -20.69 -3.83 -8.04
C LEU A 143 -20.60 -5.35 -7.84
N MET A 144 -21.66 -5.93 -7.29
CA MET A 144 -21.78 -7.38 -7.12
C MET A 144 -22.17 -8.04 -8.46
N GLU A 145 -21.41 -9.05 -8.86
CA GLU A 145 -21.72 -9.98 -9.95
C GLU A 145 -22.00 -11.37 -9.35
N GLU A 146 -23.23 -11.89 -9.54
CA GLU A 146 -23.74 -13.10 -8.86
C GLU A 146 -22.82 -14.33 -8.96
N GLU A 147 -22.07 -14.48 -10.06
CA GLU A 147 -21.19 -15.63 -10.29
C GLU A 147 -19.71 -15.37 -9.96
N LYS A 148 -19.27 -14.10 -9.88
CA LYS A 148 -17.85 -13.72 -9.85
C LYS A 148 -17.44 -12.91 -8.62
N GLY A 149 -18.38 -12.57 -7.74
CA GLY A 149 -18.11 -11.76 -6.55
C GLY A 149 -18.26 -10.28 -6.88
N TYR A 150 -17.22 -9.46 -6.66
CA TYR A 150 -17.29 -8.03 -6.93
C TYR A 150 -16.42 -7.63 -8.13
N ALA A 151 -16.99 -6.83 -9.04
CA ALA A 151 -16.26 -6.20 -10.13
C ALA A 151 -16.01 -4.72 -9.80
N GLY A 152 -14.77 -4.27 -9.93
CA GLY A 152 -14.41 -2.85 -9.77
C GLY A 152 -14.97 -2.04 -10.93
N VAL A 153 -15.68 -0.95 -10.61
CA VAL A 153 -16.33 -0.07 -11.58
C VAL A 153 -15.51 1.20 -11.81
N ASP A 154 -15.15 1.89 -10.72
CA ASP A 154 -14.39 3.14 -10.80
C ASP A 154 -13.63 3.41 -9.50
N TYR A 155 -12.59 4.21 -9.57
CA TYR A 155 -11.83 4.71 -8.44
C TYR A 155 -11.23 6.07 -8.80
N ASP A 156 -11.35 7.05 -7.91
CA ASP A 156 -10.73 8.36 -8.09
C ASP A 156 -10.77 9.16 -6.77
N VAL A 157 -10.48 10.45 -6.86
CA VAL A 157 -10.57 11.43 -5.78
C VAL A 157 -11.65 12.44 -6.10
N ILE A 158 -12.62 12.58 -5.20
CA ILE A 158 -13.67 13.60 -5.30
C ILE A 158 -13.32 14.76 -4.36
N PRO A 159 -13.10 15.97 -4.89
CA PRO A 159 -12.81 17.15 -4.08
C PRO A 159 -13.90 17.45 -3.04
N PRO A 160 -13.58 18.22 -1.99
CA PRO A 160 -14.57 18.67 -1.02
C PRO A 160 -15.75 19.35 -1.69
N TYR A 161 -16.95 19.02 -1.21
CA TYR A 161 -18.19 19.68 -1.64
C TYR A 161 -18.38 19.66 -3.17
N SER A 162 -18.11 18.51 -3.78
CA SER A 162 -18.30 18.26 -5.20
C SER A 162 -19.07 16.96 -5.45
N LYS A 163 -19.51 16.77 -6.69
CA LYS A 163 -20.08 15.53 -7.20
C LYS A 163 -19.28 15.07 -8.41
N LEU A 164 -19.19 13.76 -8.58
CA LEU A 164 -18.59 13.10 -9.73
C LEU A 164 -19.67 12.27 -10.44
N LEU A 165 -19.80 12.43 -11.75
CA LEU A 165 -20.61 11.53 -12.59
C LEU A 165 -19.85 10.21 -12.75
N LEU A 166 -20.36 9.14 -12.13
CA LEU A 166 -19.78 7.80 -12.25
C LEU A 166 -20.12 7.21 -13.62
N GLU A 167 -21.40 7.19 -13.97
CA GLU A 167 -21.88 6.62 -15.23
C GLU A 167 -23.28 7.12 -15.59
N THR A 168 -23.62 7.04 -16.88
CA THR A 168 -24.98 7.18 -17.40
C THR A 168 -25.50 5.82 -17.87
N ILE A 169 -26.51 5.28 -17.19
CA ILE A 169 -27.02 3.93 -17.45
C ILE A 169 -28.41 3.93 -18.08
N SER A 170 -28.74 2.86 -18.79
CA SER A 170 -30.11 2.61 -19.23
C SER A 170 -30.96 1.99 -18.10
N ARG A 171 -32.26 1.80 -18.34
CA ARG A 171 -33.13 1.14 -17.37
C ARG A 171 -32.88 -0.37 -17.25
N GLU A 172 -32.28 -0.97 -18.28
CA GLU A 172 -31.96 -2.41 -18.32
C GLU A 172 -30.78 -2.75 -17.42
N ASP A 173 -29.86 -1.80 -17.25
CA ASP A 173 -28.65 -1.96 -16.42
C ASP A 173 -28.92 -1.82 -14.92
N ILE A 174 -30.11 -1.35 -14.52
CA ILE A 174 -30.44 -1.03 -13.12
C ILE A 174 -30.20 -2.21 -12.18
N GLU A 175 -30.51 -3.43 -12.62
CA GLU A 175 -30.33 -4.63 -11.79
C GLU A 175 -28.87 -4.77 -11.34
N GLY A 176 -27.93 -4.66 -12.28
CA GLY A 176 -26.48 -4.75 -12.02
C GLY A 176 -25.93 -3.59 -11.22
N TRP A 177 -26.56 -2.41 -11.27
CA TRP A 177 -26.16 -1.22 -10.52
C TRP A 177 -26.80 -1.11 -9.13
N SER A 178 -27.61 -2.10 -8.74
CA SER A 178 -28.42 -2.03 -7.53
C SER A 178 -27.77 -2.64 -6.28
N ASP A 179 -26.66 -3.36 -6.43
CA ASP A 179 -25.96 -4.05 -5.33
C ASP A 179 -24.45 -3.85 -5.46
N GLY A 180 -23.82 -3.25 -4.45
CA GLY A 180 -22.42 -2.87 -4.53
C GLY A 180 -21.81 -2.38 -3.22
N VAL A 181 -20.53 -2.03 -3.30
CA VAL A 181 -19.73 -1.55 -2.17
C VAL A 181 -18.99 -0.29 -2.58
N MET A 182 -19.08 0.73 -1.73
CA MET A 182 -18.30 1.95 -1.80
C MET A 182 -17.32 1.99 -0.63
N GLN A 183 -16.04 2.21 -0.93
CA GLN A 183 -15.01 2.43 0.08
C GLN A 183 -14.45 3.84 -0.10
N VAL A 184 -14.31 4.61 0.98
CA VAL A 184 -13.81 5.98 0.92
C VAL A 184 -12.80 6.26 2.02
N ILE A 185 -11.68 6.87 1.67
CA ILE A 185 -10.70 7.41 2.60
C ILE A 185 -10.76 8.93 2.52
N PHE A 186 -10.89 9.57 3.67
CA PHE A 186 -10.95 11.03 3.77
C PHE A 186 -9.56 11.61 4.00
N HIS A 187 -9.18 12.60 3.20
CA HIS A 187 -7.88 13.24 3.28
C HIS A 187 -8.01 14.78 3.31
N LYS A 188 -7.09 15.42 4.01
CA LYS A 188 -6.90 16.87 4.10
C LYS A 188 -5.45 17.13 4.51
N ASN A 189 -4.91 18.32 4.20
CA ASN A 189 -3.54 18.67 4.59
C ASN A 189 -3.31 18.65 6.12
N GLU A 190 -4.31 19.11 6.86
CA GLU A 190 -4.35 19.08 8.31
C GLU A 190 -5.64 18.38 8.72
N ILE A 191 -5.52 17.20 9.32
CA ILE A 191 -6.67 16.36 9.71
C ILE A 191 -6.72 16.28 11.24
N SER A 192 -7.75 16.90 11.80
CA SER A 192 -8.20 16.71 13.17
C SER A 192 -9.70 16.98 13.20
N PRO A 193 -10.57 16.03 13.57
CA PRO A 193 -10.26 14.67 14.03
C PRO A 193 -9.80 13.72 12.91
N ILE A 194 -9.15 12.62 13.30
CA ILE A 194 -8.85 11.51 12.37
C ILE A 194 -10.13 10.71 12.13
N LEU A 195 -10.40 10.45 10.84
CA LEU A 195 -11.58 9.75 10.37
C LEU A 195 -11.27 8.28 10.06
N SER A 196 -12.22 7.39 10.30
CA SER A 196 -12.22 6.02 9.79
C SER A 196 -12.53 6.02 8.30
N PRO A 197 -11.92 5.10 7.53
CA PRO A 197 -12.38 4.83 6.18
C PRO A 197 -13.87 4.46 6.20
N LEU A 198 -14.63 5.05 5.29
CA LEU A 198 -16.00 4.64 5.01
C LEU A 198 -15.98 3.32 4.25
N HIS A 199 -16.74 2.36 4.73
CA HIS A 199 -17.07 1.13 4.01
C HIS A 199 -18.59 1.01 3.99
N ALA A 200 -19.19 1.20 2.82
CA ALA A 200 -20.62 1.23 2.63
C ALA A 200 -21.05 0.19 1.59
N ALA A 201 -21.49 -0.98 2.06
CA ALA A 201 -22.22 -1.92 1.22
C ALA A 201 -23.67 -1.43 1.08
N PHE A 202 -24.20 -1.42 -0.13
CA PHE A 202 -25.58 -1.01 -0.39
C PHE A 202 -26.29 -2.01 -1.29
N LYS A 203 -27.60 -2.15 -1.06
CA LYS A 203 -28.51 -2.87 -1.94
C LYS A 203 -29.81 -2.10 -2.06
N ILE A 204 -30.16 -1.71 -3.28
CA ILE A 204 -31.40 -1.01 -3.62
C ILE A 204 -32.31 -2.00 -4.34
N LYS A 205 -33.61 -1.95 -4.06
CA LYS A 205 -34.58 -2.71 -4.85
C LYS A 205 -34.82 -2.01 -6.19
N PRO A 206 -34.57 -2.64 -7.36
CA PRO A 206 -34.76 -2.04 -8.69
C PRO A 206 -36.16 -1.43 -8.91
N VAL A 207 -37.19 -2.02 -8.29
CA VAL A 207 -38.56 -1.50 -8.32
C VAL A 207 -38.70 -0.04 -7.85
N ARG A 208 -37.76 0.48 -7.05
CA ARG A 208 -37.79 1.88 -6.59
C ARG A 208 -37.61 2.85 -7.75
N PHE A 209 -36.83 2.51 -8.77
CA PHE A 209 -36.56 3.39 -9.92
C PHE A 209 -37.76 3.57 -10.86
N TYR A 210 -38.79 2.73 -10.73
CA TYR A 210 -40.04 2.82 -11.50
C TYR A 210 -41.17 3.50 -10.72
N LYS A 211 -40.87 4.09 -9.55
CA LYS A 211 -41.85 4.82 -8.73
C LYS A 211 -41.44 6.28 -8.64
N GLU A 212 -42.27 7.18 -9.15
CA GLU A 212 -42.02 8.63 -9.07
C GLU A 212 -41.79 9.10 -7.62
N THR A 213 -42.51 8.53 -6.66
CA THR A 213 -42.37 8.86 -5.23
C THR A 213 -41.01 8.52 -4.63
N SER A 214 -40.20 7.69 -5.30
CA SER A 214 -38.83 7.41 -4.89
C SER A 214 -37.86 8.54 -5.23
N TYR A 215 -38.20 9.39 -6.20
CA TYR A 215 -37.36 10.50 -6.65
C TYR A 215 -37.65 11.73 -5.82
N GLN A 216 -36.70 12.10 -4.98
CA GLN A 216 -36.82 13.25 -4.08
C GLN A 216 -35.90 14.36 -4.56
N ASP A 217 -36.32 15.60 -4.35
CA ASP A 217 -35.48 16.77 -4.61
C ASP A 217 -34.23 16.70 -3.73
N PHE A 218 -33.05 16.77 -4.36
CA PHE A 218 -31.77 16.81 -3.65
C PHE A 218 -31.10 18.18 -3.84
N PRO A 219 -31.24 19.10 -2.87
CA PRO A 219 -30.80 20.49 -3.03
C PRO A 219 -29.32 20.67 -3.34
N LEU A 220 -28.46 19.75 -2.90
CA LEU A 220 -27.00 19.83 -3.11
C LEU A 220 -26.60 19.72 -4.58
N ILE A 221 -27.36 18.95 -5.38
CA ILE A 221 -27.08 18.76 -6.81
C ILE A 221 -28.14 19.39 -7.71
N GLY A 222 -29.25 19.89 -7.14
CA GLY A 222 -30.33 20.55 -7.87
C GLY A 222 -31.20 19.62 -8.73
N LEU A 223 -31.19 18.32 -8.45
CA LEU A 223 -31.90 17.30 -9.24
C LEU A 223 -32.81 16.46 -8.34
N LYS A 224 -33.86 15.90 -8.93
CA LYS A 224 -34.63 14.81 -8.34
C LYS A 224 -33.89 13.50 -8.55
N ALA A 225 -33.67 12.77 -7.47
CA ALA A 225 -32.91 11.54 -7.50
C ALA A 225 -33.44 10.51 -6.49
N VAL A 226 -33.17 9.24 -6.77
CA VAL A 226 -33.18 8.20 -5.74
C VAL A 226 -31.85 8.31 -4.99
N LEU A 227 -31.91 8.66 -3.71
CA LEU A 227 -30.74 8.90 -2.88
C LEU A 227 -30.41 7.70 -1.99
N ILE A 228 -29.11 7.42 -1.88
CA ILE A 228 -28.54 6.57 -0.84
C ILE A 228 -27.57 7.41 -0.02
N ASN A 229 -27.74 7.40 1.29
CA ASN A 229 -26.70 7.85 2.20
C ASN A 229 -25.72 6.68 2.41
N LEU A 230 -24.49 6.82 1.93
CA LEU A 230 -23.46 5.80 2.09
C LEU A 230 -22.81 5.91 3.47
N GLY A 231 -22.75 7.11 4.05
CA GLY A 231 -22.29 7.34 5.40
C GLY A 231 -22.14 8.80 5.76
N ASP A 232 -22.51 9.12 6.99
CA ASP A 232 -22.34 10.46 7.57
C ASP A 232 -20.91 10.65 8.09
N LEU A 233 -20.35 11.84 7.89
CA LEU A 233 -19.01 12.20 8.37
C LEU A 233 -18.87 12.03 9.88
N ALA A 234 -19.93 12.34 10.64
CA ALA A 234 -19.95 12.21 12.09
C ALA A 234 -19.77 10.75 12.55
N GLY A 235 -20.24 9.77 11.76
CA GLY A 235 -20.04 8.34 12.05
C GLY A 235 -18.60 7.88 11.86
N GLN A 236 -17.80 8.66 11.14
CA GLN A 236 -16.42 8.32 10.81
C GLN A 236 -15.39 8.91 11.77
N VAL A 237 -15.80 9.73 12.74
CA VAL A 237 -14.85 10.34 13.68
C VAL A 237 -14.31 9.28 14.66
N ILE A 238 -13.02 8.93 14.57
CA ILE A 238 -12.38 7.99 15.52
C ILE A 238 -11.76 8.76 16.69
N ILE A 239 -10.97 9.80 16.41
CA ILE A 239 -10.17 10.50 17.43
C ILE A 239 -10.41 12.00 17.31
N SER A 240 -11.33 12.51 18.12
CA SER A 240 -11.39 13.92 18.49
C SER A 240 -10.21 14.24 19.41
N SER A 241 -9.10 14.68 18.82
CA SER A 241 -7.95 15.32 19.49
C SER A 241 -7.24 14.55 20.62
N THR A 242 -5.96 14.25 20.36
CA THR A 242 -4.82 14.06 21.29
C THR A 242 -4.81 12.97 22.38
N GLU A 243 -5.88 12.24 22.70
CA GLU A 243 -5.82 11.33 23.87
C GLU A 243 -5.67 9.82 23.56
N THR A 244 -5.90 9.35 22.33
CA THR A 244 -6.11 7.89 22.10
C THR A 244 -5.01 7.16 21.32
N PHE A 245 -4.09 7.85 20.64
CA PHE A 245 -3.02 7.19 19.87
C PHE A 245 -1.98 6.46 20.73
N ALA A 246 -1.95 6.69 22.04
CA ALA A 246 -1.04 5.98 22.96
C ALA A 246 -1.40 4.49 23.20
N LYS A 247 -2.56 4.01 22.72
CA LYS A 247 -3.04 2.64 23.01
C LYS A 247 -3.20 1.71 21.82
N SER A 248 -2.89 2.15 20.61
CA SER A 248 -2.92 1.29 19.40
C SER A 248 -1.55 1.20 18.77
N GLY A 249 -0.56 0.75 19.55
CA GLY A 249 0.57 0.04 18.96
C GLY A 249 0.05 -1.26 18.36
N ILE A 250 0.56 -1.64 17.18
CA ILE A 250 0.30 -2.94 16.57
C ILE A 250 0.52 -4.02 17.64
N ASP A 251 -0.54 -4.78 17.93
CA ASP A 251 -0.51 -5.85 18.92
C ASP A 251 0.65 -6.82 18.61
N PRO A 252 1.59 -7.07 19.55
CA PRO A 252 2.62 -8.09 19.38
C PRO A 252 2.05 -9.47 18.97
N ALA A 253 0.78 -9.75 19.24
CA ALA A 253 0.09 -10.97 18.80
C ALA A 253 -0.07 -11.07 17.26
N ALA A 254 -0.13 -9.95 16.53
CA ALA A 254 -0.18 -9.96 15.06
C ALA A 254 1.16 -10.42 14.45
N LYS A 255 2.29 -10.15 15.13
CA LYS A 255 3.59 -10.73 14.76
C LYS A 255 3.63 -12.23 15.05
N GLN A 256 3.02 -12.70 16.14
CA GLN A 256 2.99 -14.13 16.48
C GLN A 256 2.21 -14.97 15.45
N LYS A 257 1.15 -14.43 14.84
CA LYS A 257 0.35 -15.17 13.84
C LYS A 257 1.06 -15.39 12.50
N LEU A 258 2.01 -14.55 12.10
CA LEU A 258 2.80 -14.81 10.88
C LEU A 258 3.80 -15.96 11.07
N THR A 259 4.35 -16.13 12.28
CA THR A 259 5.25 -17.25 12.63
C THR A 259 4.56 -18.61 12.70
N ALA A 260 3.23 -18.66 12.81
CA ALA A 260 2.48 -19.90 13.01
C ALA A 260 2.11 -20.64 11.70
N LEU A 261 2.46 -20.09 10.54
CA LEU A 261 2.13 -20.67 9.21
C LEU A 261 3.31 -21.38 8.53
N THR A 262 4.53 -21.28 9.09
CA THR A 262 5.67 -22.10 8.67
C THR A 262 5.74 -23.31 9.60
N PRO A 263 5.86 -24.56 9.10
CA PRO A 263 6.18 -25.70 9.96
C PRO A 263 7.42 -25.34 10.78
N GLU A 264 7.41 -25.62 12.10
CA GLU A 264 8.54 -25.27 12.99
C GLU A 264 9.85 -25.77 12.38
N ALA A 265 10.81 -24.86 12.23
CA ALA A 265 12.08 -25.22 11.61
C ALA A 265 12.79 -26.19 12.55
N VAL A 266 13.28 -27.34 12.05
CA VAL A 266 13.96 -28.33 12.90
C VAL A 266 15.18 -27.70 13.61
N ILE A 267 15.81 -26.70 12.98
CA ILE A 267 16.90 -25.90 13.56
C ILE A 267 16.47 -25.04 14.77
N ASP A 268 15.18 -24.73 14.96
CA ASP A 268 14.72 -23.89 16.07
C ASP A 268 15.04 -24.50 17.44
N ILE A 269 15.22 -25.83 17.54
CA ILE A 269 15.67 -26.51 18.78
C ILE A 269 17.06 -26.04 19.25
N HIS A 270 17.86 -25.48 18.34
CA HIS A 270 19.22 -24.99 18.57
C HIS A 270 19.31 -23.46 18.54
N LYS A 271 18.17 -22.76 18.55
CA LYS A 271 18.11 -21.32 18.42
C LYS A 271 18.70 -20.62 19.63
N THR A 272 19.64 -19.71 19.37
CA THR A 272 20.28 -18.89 20.41
C THR A 272 19.93 -17.42 20.28
N ALA A 273 19.60 -16.96 19.07
CA ALA A 273 19.11 -15.61 18.80
C ALA A 273 18.15 -15.60 17.60
N PRO A 274 17.46 -14.47 17.30
CA PRO A 274 16.66 -14.35 16.08
C PRO A 274 17.51 -14.66 14.83
N PHE A 275 17.14 -15.69 14.08
CA PHE A 275 17.85 -16.18 12.89
C PHE A 275 19.31 -16.63 13.16
N GLU A 276 19.63 -17.01 14.40
CA GLU A 276 20.93 -17.57 14.80
C GLU A 276 20.77 -18.86 15.61
N ALA A 277 21.62 -19.87 15.34
CA ALA A 277 21.63 -21.15 16.06
C ALA A 277 23.04 -21.64 16.39
N GLU A 278 23.18 -22.37 17.50
CA GLU A 278 24.40 -23.07 17.90
C GLU A 278 24.12 -24.57 18.02
N VAL A 279 24.71 -25.38 17.15
CA VAL A 279 24.46 -26.82 17.05
C VAL A 279 25.68 -27.59 17.55
N ASP A 280 25.52 -28.30 18.68
CA ASP A 280 26.55 -29.20 19.19
C ASP A 280 26.51 -30.55 18.47
N LEU A 281 27.59 -30.87 17.75
CA LEU A 281 27.71 -32.11 16.99
C LEU A 281 28.42 -33.21 17.79
N HIS A 282 28.85 -33.00 19.04
CA HIS A 282 29.40 -34.10 19.83
C HIS A 282 28.36 -35.20 20.00
N ILE A 283 28.75 -36.46 19.77
CA ILE A 283 27.78 -37.58 19.79
C ILE A 283 27.08 -37.72 21.15
N SER A 284 27.75 -37.36 22.25
CA SER A 284 27.16 -37.30 23.58
C SER A 284 26.05 -36.26 23.75
N ALA A 285 26.05 -35.21 22.93
CA ALA A 285 24.99 -34.20 22.87
C ALA A 285 23.83 -34.63 21.95
N LEU A 286 24.08 -35.57 21.02
CA LEU A 286 23.10 -36.02 20.03
C LEU A 286 22.39 -37.33 20.40
N ARG A 287 23.04 -38.21 21.16
CA ARG A 287 22.53 -39.55 21.48
C ARG A 287 23.01 -40.04 22.85
N GLN A 288 22.24 -40.90 23.51
CA GLN A 288 22.57 -41.46 24.83
C GLN A 288 23.26 -42.84 24.77
N ASP A 289 22.96 -43.67 23.76
CA ASP A 289 23.51 -45.02 23.53
C ASP A 289 24.83 -45.03 22.71
N TYR A 290 25.51 -43.89 22.62
CA TYR A 290 26.69 -43.72 21.77
C TYR A 290 27.90 -44.58 22.16
N THR A 291 27.95 -45.10 23.39
CA THR A 291 29.04 -45.95 23.88
C THR A 291 29.12 -47.31 23.20
N GLU A 292 28.02 -47.77 22.60
CA GLU A 292 27.96 -49.05 21.88
C GLU A 292 28.12 -48.89 20.35
N MET A 293 28.24 -47.64 19.87
CA MET A 293 28.28 -47.34 18.44
C MET A 293 29.70 -47.46 17.86
N PRO A 294 29.87 -48.09 16.68
CA PRO A 294 31.10 -48.03 15.92
C PRO A 294 31.49 -46.58 15.54
N GLN A 295 32.79 -46.28 15.53
CA GLN A 295 33.30 -44.93 15.27
C GLN A 295 32.88 -44.37 13.89
N ASN A 296 32.75 -45.23 12.87
CA ASN A 296 32.25 -44.85 11.55
C ASN A 296 30.76 -44.48 11.58
N GLU A 297 29.94 -45.18 12.38
CA GLU A 297 28.51 -44.87 12.53
C GLU A 297 28.30 -43.56 13.28
N ILE A 298 29.13 -43.29 14.29
CA ILE A 298 29.14 -42.01 15.01
C ILE A 298 29.38 -40.85 14.03
N LEU A 299 30.40 -40.97 13.17
CA LEU A 299 30.73 -39.92 12.21
C LEU A 299 29.60 -39.69 11.19
N ILE A 300 29.01 -40.77 10.67
CA ILE A 300 27.87 -40.69 9.72
C ILE A 300 26.70 -39.96 10.39
N TYR A 301 26.33 -40.35 11.61
CA TYR A 301 25.23 -39.74 12.34
C TYR A 301 25.45 -38.24 12.59
N GLN A 302 26.67 -37.86 12.99
CA GLN A 302 27.02 -36.45 13.19
C GLN A 302 26.90 -35.63 11.89
N LEU A 303 27.27 -36.21 10.74
CA LEU A 303 27.18 -35.54 9.43
C LEU A 303 25.76 -35.45 8.88
N GLU A 304 24.93 -36.48 9.10
CA GLU A 304 23.51 -36.45 8.77
C GLU A 304 22.78 -35.38 9.60
N TYR A 305 23.08 -35.33 10.91
CA TYR A 305 22.52 -34.33 11.80
C TYR A 305 22.94 -32.91 11.38
N PHE A 306 24.23 -32.72 11.09
CA PHE A 306 24.76 -31.48 10.55
C PHE A 306 24.01 -31.05 9.27
N SER A 307 23.87 -31.95 8.29
CA SER A 307 23.23 -31.64 7.00
C SER A 307 21.77 -31.24 7.19
N ARG A 308 21.03 -32.00 8.01
CA ARG A 308 19.62 -31.71 8.33
C ARG A 308 19.46 -30.33 8.99
N MET A 309 20.35 -29.97 9.90
CA MET A 309 20.32 -28.66 10.57
C MET A 309 20.66 -27.53 9.59
N LEU A 310 21.69 -27.71 8.77
CA LEU A 310 22.08 -26.74 7.75
C LEU A 310 20.96 -26.49 6.73
N GLU A 311 20.34 -27.55 6.19
CA GLU A 311 19.23 -27.44 5.25
C GLU A 311 18.02 -26.73 5.87
N SER A 312 17.69 -27.09 7.13
CA SER A 312 16.61 -26.41 7.86
C SER A 312 16.92 -24.91 8.07
N ALA A 313 18.18 -24.55 8.34
CA ALA A 313 18.60 -23.17 8.52
C ALA A 313 18.49 -22.37 7.22
N ILE A 314 18.94 -22.94 6.10
CA ILE A 314 18.82 -22.33 4.76
C ILE A 314 17.34 -22.11 4.40
N ALA A 315 16.50 -23.14 4.59
CA ALA A 315 15.08 -23.07 4.22
C ALA A 315 14.28 -22.05 5.05
N HIS A 316 14.72 -21.75 6.28
CA HIS A 316 14.01 -20.85 7.21
C HIS A 316 14.76 -19.53 7.44
N ASN A 317 15.60 -19.12 6.49
CA ASN A 317 16.26 -17.82 6.46
C ASN A 317 17.09 -17.49 7.72
N TYR A 318 17.75 -18.50 8.30
CA TYR A 318 18.78 -18.23 9.30
C TYR A 318 19.90 -17.45 8.64
N THR A 319 20.46 -16.50 9.38
CA THR A 319 21.57 -15.66 8.90
C THR A 319 22.92 -16.26 9.32
N LYS A 320 22.94 -17.01 10.43
CA LYS A 320 24.15 -17.55 11.04
C LYS A 320 23.88 -18.86 11.77
N VAL A 321 24.74 -19.85 11.57
CA VAL A 321 24.73 -21.10 12.34
C VAL A 321 26.15 -21.45 12.76
N THR A 322 26.35 -21.71 14.05
CA THR A 322 27.64 -22.17 14.59
C THR A 322 27.57 -23.66 14.87
N PHE A 323 28.42 -24.45 14.23
CA PHE A 323 28.52 -25.89 14.44
C PHE A 323 29.74 -26.23 15.31
N ILE A 324 29.51 -26.91 16.43
CA ILE A 324 30.54 -27.27 17.40
C ILE A 324 30.95 -28.73 17.15
N HIS A 325 32.17 -28.94 16.66
CA HIS A 325 32.68 -30.26 16.25
C HIS A 325 33.81 -30.79 17.16
N GLY A 326 34.28 -29.99 18.12
CA GLY A 326 35.34 -30.36 19.06
C GLY A 326 36.76 -30.27 18.50
N ILE A 327 37.76 -30.47 19.37
CA ILE A 327 39.20 -30.32 19.08
C ILE A 327 39.93 -31.64 18.77
N GLY A 328 39.21 -32.71 18.46
CA GLY A 328 39.79 -34.04 18.22
C GLY A 328 40.70 -34.10 16.98
N ASN A 329 40.90 -35.29 16.42
CA ASN A 329 41.83 -35.54 15.29
C ASN A 329 41.46 -34.84 13.96
N GLY A 330 40.43 -33.98 13.94
CA GLY A 330 40.06 -33.16 12.78
C GLY A 330 39.18 -33.85 11.74
N THR A 331 38.84 -35.13 11.91
CA THR A 331 38.03 -35.90 10.95
C THR A 331 36.66 -35.25 10.68
N LEU A 332 35.90 -34.92 11.73
CA LEU A 332 34.58 -34.30 11.62
C LEU A 332 34.67 -32.88 11.01
N LYS A 333 35.68 -32.11 11.42
CA LYS A 333 35.95 -30.77 10.87
C LYS A 333 36.19 -30.80 9.36
N THR A 334 37.03 -31.72 8.90
CA THR A 334 37.34 -31.87 7.47
C THR A 334 36.09 -32.28 6.69
N ALA A 335 35.32 -33.24 7.20
CA ALA A 335 34.09 -33.69 6.55
C ALA A 335 33.02 -32.58 6.46
N ILE A 336 32.84 -31.78 7.52
CA ILE A 336 31.94 -30.62 7.52
C ILE A 336 32.38 -29.60 6.47
N LYS A 337 33.68 -29.27 6.41
CA LYS A 337 34.20 -28.33 5.42
C LYS A 337 33.99 -28.80 3.98
N THR A 338 34.20 -30.09 3.72
CA THR A 338 33.92 -30.69 2.41
C THR A 338 32.45 -30.54 2.04
N ARG A 339 31.54 -30.80 2.99
CA ARG A 339 30.09 -30.69 2.76
C ARG A 339 29.64 -29.24 2.53
N LEU A 340 30.18 -28.29 3.29
CA LEU A 340 29.89 -26.86 3.11
C LEU A 340 30.36 -26.32 1.75
N ALA A 341 31.42 -26.89 1.18
CA ALA A 341 31.91 -26.50 -0.13
C ALA A 341 30.94 -26.87 -1.29
N GLU A 342 29.92 -27.69 -1.04
CA GLU A 342 28.87 -28.02 -2.02
C GLU A 342 27.82 -26.89 -2.18
N TYR A 343 27.85 -25.85 -1.34
CA TYR A 343 26.85 -24.78 -1.33
C TYR A 343 27.47 -23.43 -1.75
N ASP A 344 27.05 -22.89 -2.89
CA ASP A 344 27.61 -21.65 -3.47
C ASP A 344 27.30 -20.36 -2.69
N HIS A 345 26.37 -20.40 -1.73
CA HIS A 345 25.82 -19.22 -1.03
C HIS A 345 26.14 -19.18 0.47
N LEU A 346 27.08 -20.02 0.91
CA LEU A 346 27.52 -20.10 2.30
C LEU A 346 28.92 -19.50 2.45
N GLU A 347 29.08 -18.60 3.42
CA GLU A 347 30.38 -18.09 3.83
C GLU A 347 30.83 -18.81 5.11
N ILE A 348 31.97 -19.49 5.04
CA ILE A 348 32.54 -20.21 6.17
C ILE A 348 33.48 -19.28 6.94
N ARG A 349 33.18 -19.02 8.21
CA ARG A 349 34.00 -18.22 9.13
C ARG A 349 34.53 -19.06 10.27
N ASN A 350 35.61 -18.58 10.89
CA ASN A 350 36.06 -19.14 12.16
C ASN A 350 35.13 -18.63 13.27
N ALA A 351 34.63 -19.55 14.10
CA ALA A 351 33.85 -19.19 15.27
C ALA A 351 34.70 -18.36 16.27
N PRO A 352 34.08 -17.53 17.13
CA PRO A 352 34.81 -16.73 18.10
C PRO A 352 35.73 -17.56 19.00
N PHE A 353 37.05 -17.33 18.89
CA PHE A 353 38.07 -18.09 19.62
C PHE A 353 37.87 -18.06 21.14
N ALA A 354 37.44 -16.91 21.68
CA ALA A 354 37.19 -16.72 23.10
C ALA A 354 36.08 -17.63 23.65
N LYS A 355 35.14 -18.09 22.81
CA LYS A 355 33.98 -18.90 23.22
C LYS A 355 34.16 -20.39 22.89
N PHE A 356 34.78 -20.72 21.76
CA PHE A 356 34.83 -22.10 21.24
C PHE A 356 36.23 -22.65 20.94
N GLY A 357 37.29 -21.84 21.14
CA GLY A 357 38.64 -22.20 20.73
C GLY A 357 38.72 -22.58 19.24
N TYR A 358 39.36 -23.71 18.93
CA TYR A 358 39.45 -24.24 17.55
C TYR A 358 38.35 -25.26 17.19
N GLY A 359 37.36 -25.45 18.08
CA GLY A 359 36.42 -26.57 18.04
C GLY A 359 35.08 -26.27 17.36
N ALA A 360 34.92 -25.12 16.69
CA ALA A 360 33.68 -24.76 16.02
C ALA A 360 33.90 -24.03 14.69
N VAL A 361 32.92 -24.15 13.81
CA VAL A 361 32.85 -23.47 12.51
C VAL A 361 31.58 -22.64 12.47
N GLU A 362 31.70 -21.39 12.02
CA GLU A 362 30.56 -20.51 11.79
C GLU A 362 30.20 -20.50 10.31
N VAL A 363 28.92 -20.61 10.01
CA VAL A 363 28.38 -20.59 8.66
C VAL A 363 27.45 -19.39 8.56
N VAL A 364 27.81 -18.43 7.72
CA VAL A 364 26.99 -17.26 7.40
C VAL A 364 26.24 -17.55 6.11
N ILE A 365 24.92 -17.47 6.18
CA ILE A 365 24.03 -17.82 5.07
C ILE A 365 23.61 -16.53 4.39
N SER A 366 24.11 -16.29 3.18
CA SER A 366 23.76 -15.09 2.41
C SER A 366 22.45 -15.31 1.65
N GLN A 367 21.49 -14.40 1.82
CA GLN A 367 20.24 -14.43 1.08
C GLN A 367 20.50 -14.07 -0.39
N LYS A 368 19.99 -14.86 -1.34
CA LYS A 368 19.96 -14.42 -2.75
C LYS A 368 19.08 -13.18 -2.81
N GLY A 369 19.64 -12.06 -3.28
CA GLY A 369 18.88 -10.86 -3.57
C GLY A 369 17.72 -11.22 -4.50
N SER A 370 16.50 -10.90 -4.06
CA SER A 370 15.27 -10.95 -4.85
C SER A 370 15.31 -9.97 -6.00
#